data_AF-A0A7C1DR47-F1
#
_entry.id   AF-A0A7C1DR47-F1
#
_cell.length_a   1.000
_cell.length_b   1.000
_cell.length_c   1.000
_cell.angle_alpha   90.00
_cell.angle_beta   90.00
_cell.angle_gamma   90.00
#
_symmetry.space_group_name_H-M   'P 1'
#
loop_
_entity.id
_entity.type
_entity.pdbx_description
1 polymer ?
#
loop_
_entity_poly.entity_id
_entity_poly.type
_entity_poly.pdbx_seq_one_letter_code
_entity_poly.pdbx_strand_id
1 'polypeptide(L)'
;MSRARCLTFVVVGIIILSWEILCRVFHVPAFILPSPARIMYTAVVQAPLLSSNTAVTALEILAGIFVALSVAFPLATVMFAKPAVEHALAPFLVASQAIPV
;
A
#
# COMPACT_ATOMS: atom_id res chain seq x y z
N MET A 1 -21.49 -15.33 21.21
CA MET A 1 -20.19 -14.98 20.56
C MET A 1 -19.67 -16.00 19.53
N SER A 2 -20.46 -16.98 19.03
CA SER A 2 -19.93 -18.08 18.18
C SER A 2 -20.51 -18.18 16.76
N ARG A 3 -21.80 -17.91 16.55
CA ARG A 3 -22.45 -18.16 15.25
C ARG A 3 -22.02 -17.20 14.14
N ALA A 4 -21.96 -15.90 14.44
CA ALA A 4 -21.57 -14.89 13.45
C ALA A 4 -20.13 -15.08 12.95
N ARG A 5 -19.18 -15.38 13.84
CA ARG A 5 -17.78 -15.66 13.47
C ARG A 5 -17.64 -16.93 12.63
N CYS A 6 -18.37 -17.99 12.98
CA CYS A 6 -18.38 -19.22 12.19
C CYS A 6 -18.93 -18.97 10.77
N LEU A 7 -20.03 -18.21 10.66
CA LEU A 7 -20.58 -17.80 9.37
C LEU A 7 -19.56 -17.01 8.55
N THR A 8 -18.84 -16.07 9.17
CA THR A 8 -17.77 -15.31 8.49
C THR A 8 -16.69 -16.22 7.91
N PHE A 9 -16.16 -17.17 8.69
CA PHE A 9 -15.13 -18.09 8.20
C PHE A 9 -15.63 -18.99 7.07
N VAL A 10 -16.88 -19.46 7.16
CA VAL A 10 -17.51 -20.27 6.10
C VAL A 10 -17.62 -19.46 4.81
N VAL A 11 -18.12 -18.22 4.90
CA VAL A 11 -18.26 -17.34 3.73
C VAL A 11 -16.90 -17.04 3.10
N VAL A 12 -15.89 -16.69 3.90
CA VAL A 12 -14.52 -16.45 3.40
C VAL A 12 -13.95 -17.71 2.75
N GLY A 13 -14.14 -18.88 3.36
CA GLY A 13 -13.72 -20.16 2.79
C GLY A 13 -14.37 -20.44 1.43
N ILE A 14 -15.68 -20.20 1.30
CA ILE A 14 -16.41 -20.35 0.04
C ILE A 14 -15.86 -19.41 -1.04
N ILE A 15 -15.57 -18.15 -0.68
CA ILE A 15 -15.01 -17.17 -1.61
C ILE A 15 -13.63 -17.61 -2.11
N ILE A 16 -12.73 -18.02 -1.21
CA ILE A 16 -11.38 -18.48 -1.58
C ILE A 16 -11.45 -19.73 -2.46
N LEU A 17 -12.30 -20.69 -2.10
CA LEU A 17 -12.49 -21.91 -2.88
C LEU A 17 -13.03 -21.61 -4.28
N SER A 18 -14.04 -20.75 -4.36
CA SER A 18 -14.64 -20.31 -5.63
C SER A 18 -13.60 -19.61 -6.50
N TRP A 19 -12.78 -18.71 -5.92
CA TRP A 19 -11.69 -18.04 -6.63
C TRP A 19 -10.67 -19.04 -7.20
N GLU A 20 -10.19 -19.98 -6.39
CA GLU A 20 -9.24 -21.01 -6.84
C GLU A 20 -9.81 -21.85 -8.00
N ILE A 21 -11.09 -22.26 -7.90
CA ILE A 21 -11.78 -23.03 -8.95
C ILE A 21 -11.91 -22.19 -10.22
N LEU A 22 -12.38 -20.95 -10.12
CA LEU A 22 -12.58 -20.06 -11.27
C LEU A 22 -11.25 -19.82 -12.01
N CYS A 23 -10.17 -19.52 -11.30
CA CYS A 23 -8.84 -19.34 -11.90
C CYS A 23 -8.40 -20.57 -12.71
N ARG A 24 -8.67 -21.77 -12.19
CA ARG A 24 -8.29 -23.04 -12.85
C ARG A 24 -9.18 -23.37 -14.04
N VAL A 25 -10.50 -23.25 -13.89
CA VAL A 25 -11.48 -23.56 -14.95
C VAL A 25 -11.34 -22.61 -16.13
N PHE A 26 -11.22 -21.30 -15.85
CA PHE A 26 -11.09 -20.28 -16.89
C PHE A 26 -9.65 -20.06 -17.38
N HIS A 27 -8.68 -20.84 -16.87
CA HIS A 27 -7.25 -20.72 -17.23
C HIS A 27 -6.75 -19.27 -17.16
N VAL A 28 -7.13 -18.55 -16.10
CA VAL A 28 -6.84 -17.13 -15.96
C VAL A 28 -5.32 -16.92 -15.89
N PRO A 29 -4.74 -16.04 -16.73
CA PRO A 29 -3.31 -15.78 -16.68
C PRO A 29 -2.89 -15.25 -15.32
N ALA A 30 -1.80 -15.81 -14.78
CA ALA A 30 -1.34 -15.49 -13.42
C ALA A 30 -0.86 -14.04 -13.23
N PHE A 31 -0.57 -13.32 -14.33
CA PHE A 31 -0.24 -11.89 -14.27
C PHE A 31 -1.49 -11.01 -14.11
N ILE A 32 -2.69 -11.52 -14.43
CA ILE A 32 -3.96 -10.83 -14.21
C ILE A 32 -4.50 -11.19 -12.82
N LEU A 33 -4.65 -12.48 -12.56
CA LEU A 33 -5.18 -12.97 -11.30
C LEU A 33 -4.60 -14.36 -10.97
N PRO A 34 -3.56 -14.43 -10.11
CA PRO A 34 -3.02 -15.70 -9.67
C PRO A 34 -4.02 -16.41 -8.74
N SER A 35 -3.98 -17.75 -8.73
CA SER A 35 -4.83 -18.52 -7.82
C SER A 35 -4.35 -18.36 -6.36
N PRO A 36 -5.24 -18.40 -5.37
CA PRO A 36 -4.88 -18.36 -3.94
C PRO A 36 -3.74 -19.30 -3.56
N ALA A 37 -3.74 -20.54 -4.06
CA ALA A 37 -2.67 -21.50 -3.78
C ALA A 37 -1.30 -21.03 -4.29
N ARG A 38 -1.27 -20.41 -5.48
CA ARG A 38 -0.04 -19.86 -6.07
C ARG A 38 0.46 -18.67 -5.27
N ILE A 39 -0.43 -17.79 -4.80
CA ILE A 39 -0.07 -16.67 -3.93
C ILE A 39 0.63 -17.18 -2.66
N MET A 40 0.03 -18.15 -1.98
CA MET A 40 0.59 -18.72 -0.75
C MET A 40 1.94 -19.41 -0.99
N TYR A 41 2.05 -20.18 -2.08
CA TYR A 41 3.30 -20.82 -2.47
C TYR A 41 4.40 -19.80 -2.71
N THR A 42 4.13 -18.77 -3.51
CA THR A 42 5.10 -17.71 -3.81
C THR A 42 5.47 -16.91 -2.57
N ALA A 43 4.51 -16.60 -1.70
CA ALA A 43 4.75 -15.87 -0.45
C ALA A 43 5.75 -16.61 0.46
N VAL A 44 5.67 -17.94 0.53
CA VAL A 44 6.59 -18.76 1.36
C VAL A 44 7.92 -18.96 0.65
N VAL A 45 7.92 -19.36 -0.63
CA VAL A 45 9.14 -19.69 -1.38
C VAL A 45 10.01 -18.47 -1.62
N GLN A 46 9.39 -17.32 -1.90
CA GLN A 46 10.08 -16.05 -2.12
C GLN A 46 10.18 -15.20 -0.85
N ALA A 47 9.83 -15.75 0.33
CA ALA A 47 9.85 -15.00 1.59
C ALA A 47 11.17 -14.27 1.86
N PRO A 48 12.38 -14.84 1.63
CA PRO A 48 13.64 -14.12 1.85
C PRO A 48 13.83 -12.92 0.93
N LEU A 49 13.41 -13.06 -0.34
CA LEU A 49 13.49 -11.96 -1.31
C LEU A 49 12.46 -10.88 -1.00
N LEU A 50 11.22 -11.28 -0.73
CA LEU A 50 10.12 -10.39 -0.38
C LEU A 50 10.42 -9.61 0.89
N SER A 51 10.98 -10.27 1.93
CA SER A 51 11.33 -9.62 3.18
C SER A 51 12.46 -8.62 3.02
N SER A 52 13.50 -8.95 2.23
CA SER A 52 14.60 -8.01 1.94
C SER A 52 14.08 -6.76 1.23
N ASN A 53 13.26 -6.92 0.20
CA ASN A 53 12.70 -5.77 -0.53
C ASN A 53 11.75 -4.97 0.35
N THR A 54 10.90 -5.64 1.13
CA THR A 54 9.98 -4.98 2.07
C THR A 54 10.75 -4.16 3.11
N ALA A 55 11.85 -4.69 3.63
CA ALA A 55 12.67 -3.98 4.62
C ALA A 55 13.32 -2.72 4.01
N VAL A 56 13.84 -2.82 2.78
CA VAL A 56 14.41 -1.67 2.07
C VAL A 56 13.33 -0.62 1.79
N THR A 57 12.19 -1.00 1.22
CA THR A 57 11.08 -0.07 0.97
C THR A 57 10.55 0.56 2.25
N ALA A 58 10.43 -0.21 3.34
CA ALA A 58 10.03 0.33 4.64
C ALA A 58 11.04 1.38 5.15
N LEU A 59 12.34 1.10 5.02
CA LEU A 59 13.38 2.05 5.36
C LEU A 59 13.31 3.32 4.51
N GLU A 60 13.13 3.18 3.20
CA GLU A 60 12.97 4.31 2.26
C GLU A 60 11.76 5.19 2.63
N ILE A 61 10.61 4.57 2.94
CA ILE A 61 9.40 5.27 3.39
C ILE A 61 9.69 6.03 4.68
N LEU A 62 10.27 5.37 5.69
CA LEU A 62 10.53 6.00 6.98
C LEU A 62 11.56 7.13 6.87
N ALA A 63 12.61 6.96 6.09
CA ALA A 63 13.60 7.99 5.81
C ALA A 63 12.97 9.18 5.06
N GLY A 64 12.15 8.91 4.04
CA GLY A 64 11.42 9.93 3.29
C GLY A 64 10.47 10.74 4.18
N ILE A 65 9.71 10.06 5.05
CA ILE A 65 8.85 10.73 6.04
C ILE A 65 9.67 11.59 6.99
N PHE A 66 10.80 11.08 7.50
CA PHE A 66 11.65 11.84 8.42
C PHE A 66 12.20 13.12 7.77
N VAL A 67 12.67 13.03 6.53
CA VAL A 67 13.14 14.20 5.76
C VAL A 67 11.98 15.16 5.50
N ALA A 68 10.83 14.66 5.06
CA ALA A 68 9.65 15.47 4.78
C ALA A 68 9.20 16.25 6.03
N LEU A 69 9.10 15.60 7.19
CA LEU A 69 8.71 16.25 8.44
C LEU A 69 9.73 17.32 8.88
N SER A 70 11.03 17.00 8.76
CA SER A 70 12.11 17.91 9.12
C SER A 70 12.08 19.21 8.32
N VAL A 71 11.59 19.18 7.08
CA VAL A 71 11.42 20.36 6.21
C VAL A 71 10.03 21.00 6.36
N ALA A 72 8.98 20.20 6.42
CA ALA A 72 7.60 20.67 6.44
C ALA A 72 7.26 21.44 7.73
N PHE A 73 7.75 21.00 8.90
CA PHE A 73 7.45 21.69 10.16
C PHE A 73 8.01 23.13 10.23
N PRO A 74 9.30 23.37 9.94
CA PRO A 74 9.82 24.74 9.86
C PRO A 74 9.10 25.57 8.79
N LEU A 75 8.86 24.99 7.62
CA LEU A 75 8.22 25.68 6.51
C LEU A 75 6.79 26.12 6.86
N ALA A 76 5.99 25.23 7.42
CA ALA A 76 4.64 25.52 7.89
C ALA A 76 4.63 26.61 8.96
N THR A 77 5.59 26.57 9.89
CA THR A 77 5.72 27.59 10.95
C THR A 77 6.02 28.97 10.34
N VAL A 78 6.91 29.05 9.35
CA VAL A 78 7.26 30.31 8.67
C VAL A 78 6.08 30.82 7.84
N MET A 79 5.40 29.95 7.10
CA MET A 79 4.21 30.32 6.32
C MET A 79 3.11 30.89 7.23
N PHE A 80 2.85 30.23 8.37
CA PHE A 80 1.89 30.71 9.36
C PHE A 80 2.27 32.08 9.95
N ALA A 81 3.57 32.30 10.23
CA ALA A 81 4.03 33.56 10.79
C ALA A 81 4.11 34.70 9.75
N LYS A 82 4.19 34.40 8.45
CA LYS A 82 4.47 35.37 7.38
C LYS A 82 3.54 35.12 6.17
N PRO A 83 2.43 35.87 6.04
CA PRO A 83 1.48 35.72 4.94
C PRO A 83 2.11 35.85 3.53
N ALA A 84 3.14 36.68 3.38
CA ALA A 84 3.86 36.83 2.10
C ALA A 84 4.53 35.53 1.64
N VAL A 85 5.05 34.72 2.57
CA VAL A 85 5.70 33.42 2.27
C VAL A 85 4.64 32.40 1.90
N GLU A 86 3.51 32.38 2.61
CA GLU A 86 2.37 31.52 2.30
C GLU A 86 1.86 31.78 0.87
N HIS A 87 1.57 33.03 0.52
CA HIS A 87 1.10 33.40 -0.80
C HIS A 87 2.09 33.05 -1.92
N ALA A 88 3.40 33.14 -1.65
CA ALA A 88 4.42 32.79 -2.63
C ALA A 88 4.56 31.28 -2.83
N LEU A 89 4.47 30.47 -1.77
CA LEU A 89 4.80 29.05 -1.81
C LEU A 89 3.59 28.13 -2.00
N ALA A 90 2.40 28.52 -1.54
CA ALA A 90 1.19 27.72 -1.66
C ALA A 90 0.88 27.24 -3.09
N PRO A 91 1.04 28.05 -4.16
CA PRO A 91 0.78 27.58 -5.53
C PRO A 91 1.70 26.44 -5.96
N PHE A 92 2.99 26.50 -5.59
CA PHE A 92 3.97 25.46 -5.92
C PHE A 92 3.72 24.17 -5.15
N LEU A 93 3.32 24.29 -3.87
CA LEU A 93 2.94 23.13 -3.06
C LEU A 93 1.73 22.42 -3.69
N VAL A 94 0.67 23.14 -4.03
CA VAL A 94 -0.51 22.55 -4.68
C VAL A 94 -0.16 21.93 -6.04
N ALA A 95 0.65 22.62 -6.85
CA ALA A 95 1.10 22.09 -8.14
C ALA A 95 1.88 20.78 -8.00
N SER A 96 2.75 20.66 -6.99
CA SER A 96 3.51 19.42 -6.73
C SER A 96 2.61 18.22 -6.43
N GLN A 97 1.45 18.43 -5.81
CA GLN A 97 0.48 17.38 -5.48
C GLN A 97 -0.42 17.00 -6.66
N ALA A 98 -0.40 17.78 -7.74
CA ALA A 98 -1.19 17.53 -8.94
C ALA A 98 -0.42 16.72 -10.00
N ILE A 99 0.87 16.45 -9.79
CA ILE A 99 1.67 15.64 -10.71
C ILE A 99 1.25 14.17 -10.57
N PRO A 100 0.71 13.54 -11.62
CA PRO A 100 0.38 12.12 -11.57
C PRO A 100 1.66 11.31 -11.43
N VAL A 101 1.67 10.41 -10.43
CA VAL A 101 2.73 9.44 -10.16
C VAL A 101 2.54 8.16 -10.96
#